data_AF-A0A7X8HXU3-F1
#
_entry.id   AF-A0A7X8HXU3-F1
#
_cell.length_a   1.000
_cell.length_b   1.000
_cell.length_c   1.000
_cell.angle_alpha   90.00
_cell.angle_beta   90.00
_cell.angle_gamma   90.00
#
_symmetry.space_group_name_H-M   'P 1'
#
loop_
_entity.id
_entity.type
_entity.pdbx_description
1 polymer ?
#
loop_
_entity_poly.entity_id
_entity_poly.type
_entity_poly.pdbx_seq_one_letter_code
_entity_poly.pdbx_strand_id
1 'polypeptide(L)'
;MSASEHPLSHAKGGGQSVSKEYACFRHVLACVKGACCARAVLTHAATIASAVGAKVTVLHVLESSTPQEPMDPVEWSLRHCDQTEFLQQCLSHFNNLHADIVIVAGPPAERITDWAQEHEADLV
;
A
#
# COMPACT_ATOMS: atom_id res chain seq x y z
N MET A 1 63.56 27.21 21.45
CA MET A 1 63.47 26.42 20.20
C MET A 1 63.39 24.96 20.64
N SER A 2 62.24 24.50 21.12
CA SER A 2 61.00 24.10 20.40
C SER A 2 61.06 22.70 19.80
N ALA A 3 59.96 22.00 20.11
CA ALA A 3 59.43 20.75 19.57
C ALA A 3 60.01 19.45 20.15
N SER A 4 59.21 18.46 20.55
CA SER A 4 57.76 18.36 20.84
C SER A 4 57.52 16.95 21.39
N GLU A 5 56.52 16.82 22.24
CA GLU A 5 56.03 15.58 22.85
C GLU A 5 55.14 14.74 21.91
N HIS A 6 54.86 13.52 22.39
CA HIS A 6 53.76 12.57 22.08
C HIS A 6 54.02 11.35 21.18
N PRO A 7 53.87 10.13 21.75
CA PRO A 7 53.55 8.92 21.01
C PRO A 7 52.03 8.69 20.89
N LEU A 8 51.63 8.40 19.65
CA LEU A 8 50.56 7.51 19.17
C LEU A 8 49.21 7.49 19.89
N SER A 9 48.29 8.30 19.34
CA SER A 9 46.86 8.04 19.29
C SER A 9 46.56 6.90 18.31
N HIS A 10 45.99 5.79 18.77
CA HIS A 10 45.22 4.89 17.92
C HIS A 10 43.78 4.93 18.40
N ALA A 11 43.03 5.79 17.72
CA ALA A 11 41.61 5.97 17.88
C ALA A 11 40.84 4.67 17.62
N LYS A 12 39.81 4.47 18.44
CA LYS A 12 38.70 3.55 18.25
C LYS A 12 38.24 3.50 16.79
N GLY A 13 38.46 2.37 16.13
CA GLY A 13 37.71 2.00 14.93
C GLY A 13 36.29 1.65 15.37
N GLY A 14 35.37 2.61 15.19
CA GLY A 14 33.97 2.46 15.51
C GLY A 14 33.38 1.25 14.79
N GLY A 15 32.77 0.36 15.56
CA GLY A 15 31.77 -0.54 15.03
C GLY A 15 30.67 0.33 14.42
N GLN A 16 30.67 0.44 13.10
CA GLN A 16 29.55 1.00 12.37
C GLN A 16 28.41 0.00 12.57
N SER A 17 27.60 0.26 13.58
CA SER A 17 26.27 -0.31 13.68
C SER A 17 25.51 0.29 12.50
N VAL A 18 25.53 -0.42 11.37
CA VAL A 18 24.61 -0.16 10.27
C VAL A 18 23.24 -0.50 10.84
N SER A 19 22.60 0.51 11.43
CA SER A 19 21.17 0.49 11.69
C SER A 19 20.54 0.22 10.33
N LYS A 20 20.10 -1.01 10.11
CA LYS A 20 19.30 -1.35 8.94
C LYS A 20 18.07 -0.46 9.05
N GLU A 21 18.07 0.62 8.28
CA GLU A 21 16.91 1.47 8.11
C GLU A 21 15.90 0.58 7.41
N TYR A 22 15.07 -0.10 8.20
CA TYR A 22 13.96 -0.85 7.67
C TYR A 22 13.08 0.20 7.01
N ALA A 23 13.06 0.19 5.67
CA ALA A 23 12.18 1.05 4.90
C ALA A 23 10.78 0.91 5.49
N CYS A 24 10.34 1.96 6.18
CA CYS A 24 9.05 1.97 6.82
C CYS A 24 8.05 2.16 5.70
N PHE A 25 7.20 1.15 5.43
CA PHE A 25 6.14 1.27 4.45
C PHE A 25 5.32 2.52 4.75
N ARG A 26 5.17 3.41 3.77
CA ARG A 26 4.43 4.66 3.89
C ARG A 26 3.03 4.52 3.29
N HIS A 27 2.87 3.61 2.33
CA HIS A 27 1.64 3.39 1.60
C HIS A 27 1.38 1.89 1.38
N VAL A 28 0.25 1.40 1.89
CA VAL A 28 -0.25 0.04 1.67
C VAL A 28 -1.43 0.06 0.71
N LEU A 29 -1.36 -0.74 -0.36
CA LEU A 29 -2.42 -0.94 -1.33
C LEU A 29 -3.14 -2.26 -1.08
N ALA A 30 -4.36 -2.22 -0.56
CA ALA A 30 -5.18 -3.38 -0.28
C ALA A 30 -6.04 -3.77 -1.50
N CYS A 31 -5.66 -4.82 -2.22
CA CYS A 31 -6.40 -5.30 -3.38
C CYS A 31 -7.56 -6.23 -2.98
N VAL A 32 -8.81 -5.81 -3.20
CA VAL A 32 -10.00 -6.59 -2.85
C VAL A 32 -10.67 -7.09 -4.13
N LYS A 33 -10.79 -8.42 -4.31
CA LYS A 33 -11.51 -9.02 -5.45
C LYS A 33 -13.01 -9.20 -5.19
N GLY A 34 -13.42 -9.30 -3.92
CA GLY A 34 -14.82 -9.45 -3.54
C GLY A 34 -15.00 -9.87 -2.09
N ALA A 35 -16.24 -10.21 -1.72
CA ALA A 35 -16.63 -10.43 -0.33
C ALA A 35 -15.86 -11.53 0.41
N CYS A 36 -15.43 -12.59 -0.30
CA CYS A 36 -14.73 -13.72 0.32
C CYS A 36 -13.36 -13.33 0.91
N CYS A 37 -12.66 -12.35 0.32
CA CYS A 37 -11.34 -11.93 0.75
C CYS A 37 -11.32 -10.54 1.41
N ALA A 38 -12.36 -9.72 1.21
CA ALA A 38 -12.40 -8.33 1.68
C ALA A 38 -12.01 -8.18 3.15
N ARG A 39 -12.67 -8.90 4.07
CA ARG A 39 -12.38 -8.77 5.51
C ARG A 39 -10.95 -9.16 5.86
N ALA A 40 -10.42 -10.23 5.27
CA ALA A 40 -9.08 -10.71 5.56
C ALA A 40 -8.03 -9.71 5.07
N VAL A 41 -8.15 -9.26 3.82
CA VAL A 41 -7.25 -8.25 3.21
C VAL A 41 -7.27 -6.96 4.01
N LEU A 42 -8.46 -6.42 4.32
CA LEU A 42 -8.59 -5.18 5.09
C LEU A 42 -8.03 -5.31 6.52
N THR A 43 -8.20 -6.47 7.16
CA THR A 43 -7.63 -6.72 8.49
C THR A 43 -6.10 -6.72 8.46
N HIS A 44 -5.50 -7.35 7.46
CA HIS A 44 -4.05 -7.35 7.30
C HIS A 44 -3.52 -5.96 6.96
N ALA A 45 -4.15 -5.26 6.02
CA ALA A 45 -3.79 -3.89 5.66
C ALA A 45 -3.87 -2.96 6.87
N ALA A 46 -4.95 -3.03 7.66
CA ALA A 46 -5.11 -2.25 8.88
C ALA A 46 -4.02 -2.54 9.91
N THR A 47 -3.69 -3.81 10.11
CA THR A 47 -2.67 -4.25 11.08
C THR A 47 -1.29 -3.71 10.69
N ILE A 48 -0.91 -3.87 9.41
CA ILE A 48 0.38 -3.41 8.90
C ILE A 48 0.45 -1.89 8.98
N ALA A 49 -0.56 -1.20 8.44
CA ALA A 49 -0.60 0.25 8.43
C ALA A 49 -0.58 0.86 9.83
N SER A 50 -1.29 0.26 10.79
CA SER A 50 -1.27 0.72 12.19
C SER A 50 0.10 0.52 12.85
N ALA A 51 0.82 -0.55 12.50
CA ALA A 51 2.13 -0.84 13.07
C ALA A 51 3.21 0.14 12.58
N VAL A 52 3.07 0.66 11.36
CA VAL A 52 4.10 1.50 10.69
C VAL A 52 3.66 2.95 10.46
N GLY A 53 2.40 3.28 10.72
CA GLY A 53 1.81 4.58 10.43
C GLY A 53 1.66 4.86 8.93
N ALA A 54 1.38 3.84 8.12
CA ALA A 54 1.17 3.98 6.68
C ALA A 54 -0.25 4.47 6.36
N LYS A 55 -0.39 5.16 5.22
CA LYS A 55 -1.71 5.35 4.60
C LYS A 55 -2.16 4.05 3.92
N VAL A 56 -3.47 3.84 3.83
CA VAL A 56 -4.06 2.67 3.16
C VAL A 56 -4.92 3.14 2.00
N THR A 57 -4.78 2.50 0.85
CA THR A 57 -5.73 2.60 -0.25
C THR A 57 -6.32 1.23 -0.51
N VAL A 58 -7.63 1.13 -0.63
CA VAL A 58 -8.34 -0.09 -1.04
C VAL A 58 -8.63 0.00 -2.53
N LEU A 59 -8.07 -0.92 -3.29
CA LEU A 59 -8.27 -0.99 -4.74
C LEU A 59 -9.15 -2.18 -5.11
N HIS A 60 -10.14 -1.93 -5.95
CA HIS A 60 -10.91 -2.96 -6.62
C HIS A 60 -10.87 -2.74 -8.13
N VAL A 61 -10.67 -3.84 -8.88
CA VAL A 61 -10.67 -3.82 -10.34
C VAL A 61 -11.94 -4.45 -10.86
N LEU A 62 -12.73 -3.67 -11.61
CA LEU A 62 -13.87 -4.14 -12.37
C LEU A 62 -13.39 -4.75 -13.69
N GLU A 63 -13.49 -6.07 -13.77
CA GLU A 63 -13.18 -6.82 -14.99
C GLU A 63 -14.35 -6.72 -15.98
N SER A 64 -14.04 -6.42 -17.24
CA SER A 64 -15.02 -6.53 -18.33
C SER A 64 -15.29 -8.00 -18.64
N SER A 65 -16.50 -8.30 -19.11
CA SER A 65 -16.87 -9.66 -19.53
C SER A 65 -16.01 -10.16 -20.71
N THR A 66 -15.49 -9.23 -21.51
CA THR A 66 -14.61 -9.46 -22.65
C THR A 66 -13.33 -8.63 -22.48
N PRO A 67 -12.13 -9.27 -22.40
CA PRO A 67 -10.87 -8.56 -22.11
C PRO A 67 -10.46 -7.50 -23.15
N GLN A 68 -11.06 -7.54 -24.34
CA GLN A 68 -10.71 -6.67 -25.47
C GLN A 68 -11.69 -5.51 -25.66
N GLU A 69 -12.78 -5.46 -24.91
CA GLU A 69 -13.76 -4.38 -25.04
C GLU A 69 -13.81 -3.53 -23.77
N PRO A 70 -13.92 -2.21 -23.93
CA PRO A 70 -14.19 -1.34 -22.79
C PRO A 70 -15.55 -1.70 -22.19
N MET A 71 -15.65 -1.66 -20.86
CA MET A 71 -16.91 -1.88 -20.17
C MET A 71 -17.92 -0.80 -20.56
N ASP A 72 -19.19 -1.20 -20.69
CA ASP A 72 -20.28 -0.27 -20.96
C ASP A 72 -20.34 0.84 -19.88
N PRO A 73 -20.53 2.13 -20.24
CA PRO A 73 -20.50 3.22 -19.26
C PRO A 73 -21.58 3.14 -18.18
N VAL A 74 -22.75 2.59 -18.52
CA VAL A 74 -23.87 2.41 -17.57
C VAL A 74 -23.53 1.26 -16.64
N GLU A 75 -23.06 0.14 -17.18
CA GLU A 75 -22.58 -1.00 -16.40
C GLU A 75 -21.43 -0.60 -15.46
N TRP A 76 -20.46 0.16 -15.94
CA TRP A 76 -19.37 0.71 -15.13
C TRP A 76 -19.90 1.54 -13.97
N SER A 77 -20.82 2.48 -14.24
CA SER A 77 -21.36 3.37 -13.21
C SER A 77 -22.09 2.60 -12.11
N LEU A 78 -22.91 1.62 -12.51
CA LEU A 78 -23.66 0.78 -11.57
C LEU A 78 -22.73 -0.06 -10.71
N ARG A 79 -21.81 -0.82 -11.34
CA ARG A 79 -20.87 -1.67 -10.62
C ARG A 79 -19.90 -0.86 -9.75
N HIS A 80 -19.47 0.32 -10.20
CA HIS A 80 -18.64 1.22 -9.41
C HIS A 80 -19.38 1.67 -8.14
N CYS A 81 -20.65 2.07 -8.26
CA CYS A 81 -21.46 2.45 -7.11
C CYS A 81 -21.60 1.30 -6.12
N ASP A 82 -22.03 0.12 -6.60
CA ASP A 82 -22.23 -1.06 -5.77
C ASP A 82 -20.95 -1.48 -5.04
N GLN A 83 -19.81 -1.49 -5.74
CA GLN A 83 -18.53 -1.86 -5.12
C GLN A 83 -18.03 -0.80 -4.14
N THR A 84 -18.26 0.48 -4.43
CA THR A 84 -17.89 1.56 -3.50
C THR A 84 -18.69 1.41 -2.20
N GLU A 85 -20.01 1.23 -2.28
CA GLU A 85 -20.86 1.03 -1.10
C GLU A 85 -20.46 -0.22 -0.31
N PHE A 86 -20.21 -1.34 -1.00
CA PHE A 86 -19.74 -2.57 -0.38
C PHE A 86 -18.42 -2.38 0.40
N LEU A 87 -17.44 -1.70 -0.19
CA LEU A 87 -16.15 -1.44 0.44
C LEU A 87 -16.27 -0.45 1.59
N GLN A 88 -17.10 0.59 1.46
CA GLN A 88 -17.40 1.51 2.57
C GLN A 88 -18.04 0.77 3.74
N GLN A 89 -19.01 -0.12 3.48
CA GLN A 89 -19.60 -0.96 4.50
C GLN A 89 -18.55 -1.85 5.16
N CYS A 90 -17.65 -2.47 4.39
CA CYS A 90 -16.56 -3.26 4.97
C CYS A 90 -15.65 -2.41 5.87
N LEU A 91 -15.24 -1.23 5.41
CA LEU A 91 -14.39 -0.29 6.17
C LEU A 91 -15.07 0.23 7.43
N SER A 92 -16.41 0.37 7.45
CA SER A 92 -17.14 0.81 8.65
C SER A 92 -16.96 -0.12 9.87
N HIS A 93 -16.53 -1.36 9.66
CA HIS A 93 -16.21 -2.31 10.73
C HIS A 93 -14.81 -2.09 11.34
N PHE A 94 -14.01 -1.19 10.78
CA PHE A 94 -12.66 -0.87 11.23
C PHE A 94 -12.63 0.54 11.81
N ASN A 95 -12.68 0.66 13.15
CA ASN A 95 -12.74 1.96 13.82
C ASN A 95 -11.52 2.86 13.60
N ASN A 96 -10.35 2.27 13.29
CA ASN A 96 -9.07 2.99 13.22
C ASN A 96 -8.42 2.96 11.82
N LEU A 97 -9.11 2.42 10.82
CA LEU A 97 -8.60 2.37 9.45
C LEU A 97 -9.22 3.51 8.65
N HIS A 98 -8.43 4.55 8.38
CA HIS A 98 -8.76 5.52 7.34
C HIS A 98 -8.13 5.05 6.04
N ALA A 99 -8.96 4.70 5.06
CA ALA A 99 -8.50 4.23 3.77
C ALA A 99 -9.29 4.89 2.64
N ASP A 100 -8.57 5.29 1.60
CA ASP A 100 -9.18 5.74 0.35
C ASP A 100 -9.70 4.53 -0.43
N ILE A 101 -10.84 4.67 -1.12
CA ILE A 101 -11.37 3.63 -2.01
C ILE A 101 -11.12 4.06 -3.45
N VAL A 102 -10.53 3.17 -4.23
CA VAL A 102 -10.31 3.35 -5.65
C VAL A 102 -10.92 2.16 -6.40
N ILE A 103 -11.76 2.47 -7.39
CA ILE A 103 -12.30 1.49 -8.32
C ILE A 103 -11.78 1.80 -9.72
N VAL A 104 -11.13 0.82 -10.35
CA VAL A 104 -10.61 0.95 -11.73
C VAL A 104 -11.21 -0.14 -12.61
N ALA A 105 -11.19 0.07 -13.93
CA ALA A 105 -11.65 -0.92 -14.90
C ALA A 105 -10.49 -1.48 -15.72
N GLY A 106 -10.56 -2.78 -16.04
CA GLY A 106 -9.62 -3.45 -16.95
C GLY A 106 -8.98 -4.71 -16.38
N PRO A 107 -7.85 -5.17 -16.96
CA PRO A 107 -7.16 -6.38 -16.52
C PRO A 107 -6.59 -6.20 -15.10
N PRO A 108 -6.91 -7.07 -14.12
CA PRO A 108 -6.53 -6.84 -12.72
C PRO A 108 -5.04 -6.70 -12.48
N ALA A 109 -4.23 -7.60 -13.05
CA ALA A 109 -2.78 -7.61 -12.80
C ALA A 109 -2.11 -6.32 -13.32
N GLU A 110 -2.47 -5.89 -14.52
CA GLU A 110 -1.97 -4.66 -15.14
C GLU A 110 -2.42 -3.44 -14.32
N ARG A 111 -3.73 -3.33 -14.05
CA ARG A 111 -4.28 -2.17 -13.32
C ARG A 111 -3.75 -2.04 -11.90
N ILE A 112 -3.56 -3.14 -11.19
CA ILE A 112 -2.97 -3.12 -9.84
C ILE A 112 -1.52 -2.66 -9.90
N THR A 113 -0.74 -3.19 -10.86
CA THR A 113 0.68 -2.85 -10.99
C THR A 113 0.88 -1.39 -11.40
N ASP A 114 0.12 -0.94 -12.42
CA ASP A 114 0.17 0.44 -12.90
C ASP A 114 -0.20 1.41 -11.78
N TRP A 115 -1.32 1.16 -11.09
CA TRP A 115 -1.78 2.03 -10.00
C TRP A 115 -0.77 2.06 -8.85
N ALA A 116 -0.24 0.90 -8.45
CA ALA A 116 0.77 0.81 -7.39
C ALA A 116 2.02 1.62 -7.74
N GLN A 117 2.47 1.57 -8.99
CA GLN A 117 3.64 2.31 -9.45
C GLN A 117 3.36 3.82 -9.55
N GLU A 118 2.23 4.22 -10.12
CA GLU A 118 1.83 5.63 -10.28
C GLU A 118 1.63 6.35 -8.94
N HIS A 119 1.19 5.62 -7.91
CA HIS A 119 0.88 6.16 -6.59
C HIS A 119 1.90 5.79 -5.50
N GLU A 120 3.06 5.25 -5.91
CA GLU A 120 4.19 4.90 -5.04
C GLU A 120 3.73 4.04 -3.85
N ALA A 121 2.95 2.98 -4.12
CA ALA A 121 2.58 2.01 -3.11
C ALA A 121 3.80 1.16 -2.74
N ASP A 122 4.16 1.14 -1.46
CA ASP A 122 5.33 0.40 -0.97
C ASP A 122 5.01 -1.09 -0.72
N LEU A 123 3.73 -1.41 -0.55
CA LEU A 123 3.22 -2.75 -0.30
C LEU A 123 1.87 -2.95 -1.00
N VAL A 124 1.69 -4.12 -1.62
CA VAL A 124 0.46 -4.60 -2.28
C VAL A 124 0.01 -5.92 -1.65
#